data_AF-A0A7S4K1C3-F1
#
_entry.id   AF-A0A7S4K1C3-F1
#
_cell.length_a   1.000
_cell.length_b   1.000
_cell.length_c   1.000
_cell.angle_alpha   90.00
_cell.angle_beta   90.00
_cell.angle_gamma   90.00
#
_symmetry.space_group_name_H-M   'P 1'
#
loop_
_entity.id
_entity.type
_entity.pdbx_description
1 polymer ?
#
loop_
_entity_poly.entity_id
_entity_poly.type
_entity_poly.pdbx_seq_one_letter_code
_entity_poly.pdbx_strand_id
1 'polypeptide(L)'
;MAPPKKPSASVLAMHKKWQEAAVQLGGEGARIVVSKKDAKPLILTCLRDSFRPMTITAIFKKLRAVVPSPVLKACLDEMALESSHSGKYIDDSDNDEGVASSKGSIASNSPAEGREFDGTVCIKLGRNVSGTLYYMKQDKLENGGDGLRPEHKSNLVSDSHKAEHEKDSLSRQIKGMKLEATRLFLEPTNKEATSKVVDDEKQMEDLQKKLDESRQLVVNEKVRKNTRKRVQSMADHWWKRRRLCMDFLKMIEECTDGAVNVKKCLAGSGQIDVESDEAVIKVAKECYKNRGSQSLRRPHKKNKTFNGVDPSVVFIGMQMNAKGYMSRVHADE
;
A
#
# COMPACT_ATOMS: atom_id res chain seq x y z
N MET A 1 -45.04 47.72 32.50
CA MET A 1 -44.39 46.94 31.43
C MET A 1 -45.20 45.67 31.20
N ALA A 2 -45.74 45.47 30.00
CA ALA A 2 -46.49 44.25 29.68
C ALA A 2 -45.52 43.06 29.53
N PRO A 3 -45.87 41.85 30.00
CA PRO A 3 -45.02 40.67 29.84
C PRO A 3 -44.86 40.31 28.34
N PRO A 4 -43.69 39.81 27.91
CA PRO A 4 -43.45 39.46 26.52
C PRO A 4 -44.43 38.35 26.08
N LYS A 5 -45.15 38.61 24.98
CA LYS A 5 -46.09 37.65 24.39
C LYS A 5 -45.31 36.39 23.98
N LYS A 6 -45.73 35.22 24.48
CA LYS A 6 -45.15 33.94 24.09
C LYS A 6 -45.28 33.75 22.56
N PRO A 7 -44.24 33.29 21.86
CA PRO A 7 -44.31 33.07 20.41
C PRO A 7 -45.34 31.99 20.09
N SER A 8 -46.07 32.15 18.98
CA SER A 8 -47.06 31.18 18.54
C SER A 8 -46.40 29.88 18.07
N ALA A 9 -47.12 28.76 18.15
CA ALA A 9 -46.61 27.43 17.74
C ALA A 9 -46.10 27.41 16.27
N SER A 10 -46.74 28.20 15.39
CA SER A 10 -46.32 28.38 14.00
C SER A 10 -44.93 29.02 13.87
N VAL A 11 -44.64 30.04 14.69
CA VAL A 11 -43.33 30.73 14.70
C VAL A 11 -42.22 29.81 15.21
N LEU A 12 -42.51 28.97 16.21
CA LEU A 12 -41.56 27.99 16.73
C LEU A 12 -41.22 26.90 15.69
N ALA A 13 -42.22 26.42 14.94
CA ALA A 13 -42.00 25.45 13.86
C ALA A 13 -41.18 26.04 12.71
N MET A 14 -41.42 27.30 12.34
CA MET A 14 -40.64 28.01 11.33
C MET A 14 -39.20 28.24 11.79
N HIS A 15 -38.99 28.64 13.05
CA HIS A 15 -37.67 28.80 13.65
C HIS A 15 -36.88 27.48 13.65
N LYS A 16 -37.53 26.35 13.95
CA LYS A 16 -36.91 25.03 13.89
C LYS A 16 -36.43 24.68 12.48
N LYS A 17 -37.28 24.90 11.46
CA LYS A 17 -36.92 24.69 10.05
C LYS A 17 -35.75 25.57 9.61
N TRP A 18 -35.72 26.82 10.04
CA TRP A 18 -34.60 27.71 9.74
C TRP A 18 -33.33 27.23 10.43
N GLN A 19 -33.41 26.81 11.70
CA GLN A 19 -32.26 26.30 12.45
C GLN A 19 -31.67 25.03 11.81
N GLU A 20 -32.52 24.12 11.32
CA GLU A 20 -32.09 22.93 10.55
C GLU A 20 -31.38 23.31 9.25
N ALA A 21 -31.92 24.29 8.50
CA ALA A 21 -31.27 24.81 7.29
C ALA A 21 -29.94 25.54 7.58
N ALA A 22 -29.83 26.21 8.73
CA ALA A 22 -28.59 26.87 9.16
C ALA A 22 -27.48 25.85 9.49
N VAL A 23 -27.81 24.73 10.14
CA VAL A 23 -26.86 23.65 10.41
C VAL A 23 -26.37 23.01 9.11
N GLN A 24 -27.25 22.81 8.13
CA GLN A 24 -26.86 22.29 6.81
C GLN A 24 -25.88 23.20 6.06
N LEU A 25 -25.99 24.53 6.23
CA LEU A 25 -25.16 25.50 5.52
C LEU A 25 -23.91 25.93 6.29
N GLY A 26 -23.93 25.88 7.63
CA GLY A 26 -22.88 26.40 8.50
C GLY A 26 -22.13 25.35 9.33
N GLY A 27 -22.48 24.07 9.21
CA GLY A 27 -21.85 22.98 9.96
C GLY A 27 -22.46 22.73 11.35
N GLU A 28 -21.91 21.73 12.05
CA GLU A 28 -22.31 21.38 13.42
C GLU A 28 -21.97 22.51 14.39
N GLY A 29 -22.99 23.26 14.82
CA GLY A 29 -22.84 24.42 15.72
C GLY A 29 -23.40 25.73 15.18
N ALA A 30 -23.81 25.79 13.90
CA ALA A 30 -24.44 26.99 13.35
C ALA A 30 -25.81 27.27 14.00
N ARG A 31 -25.95 28.45 14.61
CA ARG A 31 -27.18 28.92 15.23
C ARG A 31 -27.69 30.18 14.55
N ILE A 32 -28.99 30.22 14.28
CA ILE A 32 -29.63 31.43 13.80
C ILE A 32 -29.74 32.43 14.93
N VAL A 33 -29.14 33.58 14.70
CA VAL A 33 -29.16 34.71 15.60
C VAL A 33 -30.31 35.61 15.20
N VAL A 34 -31.42 35.49 15.93
CA VAL A 34 -32.64 36.30 15.72
C VAL A 34 -32.63 37.58 16.56
N SER A 35 -31.86 37.58 17.66
CA SER A 35 -31.68 38.75 18.53
C SER A 35 -30.79 39.80 17.86
N LYS A 36 -31.27 41.05 17.81
CA LYS A 36 -30.46 42.17 17.33
C LYS A 36 -29.17 42.36 18.12
N LYS A 37 -29.22 42.16 19.45
CA LYS A 37 -28.08 42.33 20.36
C LYS A 37 -26.92 41.40 20.00
N ASP A 38 -27.23 40.18 19.59
CA ASP A 38 -26.25 39.16 19.24
C ASP A 38 -25.85 39.22 17.75
N ALA A 39 -26.73 39.77 16.89
CA ALA A 39 -26.45 39.94 15.46
C ALA A 39 -25.51 41.11 15.16
N LYS A 40 -25.65 42.24 15.87
CA LYS A 40 -24.79 43.43 15.71
C LYS A 40 -23.27 43.10 15.79
N PRO A 41 -22.75 42.38 16.80
CA PRO A 41 -21.33 42.06 16.87
C PRO A 41 -20.86 41.16 15.72
N LEU A 42 -21.67 40.19 15.28
CA LEU A 42 -21.32 39.34 14.13
C LEU A 42 -21.24 40.11 12.82
N ILE A 43 -22.15 41.07 12.62
CA ILE A 43 -22.13 41.95 11.45
C ILE A 43 -20.88 42.85 11.49
N LEU A 44 -20.53 43.37 12.67
CA LEU A 44 -19.34 44.19 12.86
C LEU A 44 -18.06 43.40 12.61
N THR A 45 -17.93 42.19 13.15
CA THR A 45 -16.78 41.31 12.86
C THR A 45 -16.69 41.04 11.36
N CYS A 46 -17.81 40.72 10.71
CA CYS A 46 -17.83 40.51 9.25
C CYS A 46 -17.36 41.74 8.47
N LEU A 47 -17.78 42.96 8.86
CA LEU A 47 -17.35 44.20 8.23
C LEU A 47 -15.89 44.54 8.55
N ARG A 48 -15.43 44.26 9.77
CA ARG A 48 -14.04 44.45 10.23
C ARG A 48 -13.10 43.57 9.44
N ASP A 49 -13.35 42.26 9.41
CA ASP A 49 -12.49 41.27 8.75
C ASP A 49 -12.42 41.47 7.23
N SER A 50 -13.49 42.06 6.64
CA SER A 50 -13.53 42.29 5.20
C SER A 50 -12.74 43.51 4.75
N PHE A 51 -12.46 44.46 5.66
CA PHE A 51 -11.75 45.73 5.39
C PHE A 51 -12.16 46.47 4.09
N ARG A 52 -13.42 46.31 3.66
CA ARG A 52 -13.93 46.91 2.42
C ARG A 52 -15.42 47.24 2.53
N PRO A 53 -15.92 48.28 1.82
CA PRO A 53 -17.35 48.54 1.75
C PRO A 53 -18.10 47.35 1.14
N MET A 54 -19.22 46.98 1.76
CA MET A 54 -20.05 45.85 1.33
C MET A 54 -21.50 46.26 1.17
N THR A 55 -22.17 45.72 0.14
CA THR A 55 -23.62 45.83 0.02
C THR A 55 -24.31 44.90 1.02
N ILE A 56 -25.57 45.20 1.37
CA ILE A 56 -26.38 44.31 2.22
C ILE A 56 -26.43 42.87 1.70
N THR A 57 -26.49 42.71 0.38
CA THR A 57 -26.47 41.40 -0.28
C THR A 57 -25.15 40.67 -0.09
N ALA A 58 -24.01 41.39 -0.12
CA ALA A 58 -22.70 40.80 0.10
C ALA A 58 -22.52 40.37 1.57
N ILE A 59 -23.01 41.18 2.51
CA ILE A 59 -22.98 40.86 3.95
C ILE A 59 -23.89 39.66 4.22
N PHE A 60 -25.10 39.67 3.65
CA PHE A 60 -26.03 38.55 3.74
C PHE A 60 -25.44 37.26 3.18
N LYS A 61 -24.72 37.31 2.06
CA LYS A 61 -24.06 36.10 1.50
C LYS A 61 -23.02 35.52 2.46
N LYS A 62 -22.24 36.35 3.15
CA LYS A 62 -21.27 35.90 4.17
C LYS A 62 -21.96 35.35 5.42
N LEU A 63 -23.11 35.91 5.79
CA LEU A 63 -23.87 35.55 7.00
C LEU A 63 -25.14 34.72 6.70
N ARG A 64 -25.23 34.09 5.53
CA ARG A 64 -26.47 33.53 4.93
C ARG A 64 -27.16 32.47 5.77
N ALA A 65 -26.43 31.86 6.70
CA ALA A 65 -26.90 30.82 7.62
C ALA A 65 -27.00 31.28 9.08
N VAL A 66 -26.52 32.48 9.40
CA VAL A 66 -26.34 32.94 10.79
C VAL A 66 -27.28 34.09 11.12
N VAL A 67 -27.42 35.09 10.23
CA VAL A 67 -28.27 36.26 10.46
C VAL A 67 -29.34 36.37 9.36
N PRO A 68 -30.64 36.26 9.70
CA PRO A 68 -31.72 36.41 8.72
C PRO A 68 -31.71 37.79 8.07
N SER A 69 -32.06 37.87 6.78
CA SER A 69 -32.06 39.13 6.01
C SER A 69 -32.87 40.27 6.68
N PRO A 70 -34.07 40.04 7.25
CA PRO A 70 -34.80 41.11 7.95
C PRO A 70 -34.09 41.62 9.20
N VAL A 71 -33.44 40.72 9.96
CA VAL A 71 -32.68 41.07 11.17
C VAL A 71 -31.41 41.82 10.78
N LEU A 72 -30.71 41.35 9.74
CA LEU A 72 -29.52 42.01 9.19
C LEU A 72 -29.82 43.44 8.76
N LYS A 73 -30.90 43.64 7.97
CA LYS A 73 -31.30 44.97 7.51
C LYS A 73 -31.63 45.87 8.70
N ALA A 74 -32.45 45.40 9.64
CA ALA A 74 -32.83 46.18 10.81
C ALA A 74 -31.60 46.55 11.68
N CYS A 75 -30.64 45.64 11.85
CA CYS A 75 -29.41 45.94 12.60
C CYS A 75 -28.51 46.95 11.86
N LEU A 76 -28.36 46.83 10.55
CA LEU A 76 -27.56 47.75 9.75
C LEU A 76 -28.16 49.16 9.73
N ASP A 77 -29.49 49.27 9.55
CA ASP A 77 -30.20 50.55 9.58
C ASP A 77 -30.07 51.19 10.97
N GLU A 78 -30.20 50.41 12.06
CA GLU A 78 -30.06 50.89 13.44
C GLU A 78 -28.63 51.36 13.75
N MET A 79 -27.61 50.57 13.39
CA MET A 79 -26.19 50.95 13.57
C MET A 79 -25.79 52.17 12.71
N ALA A 80 -26.39 52.33 11.53
CA ALA A 80 -26.15 53.48 10.67
C ALA A 80 -26.85 54.76 11.18
N LEU A 81 -28.07 54.66 11.72
CA LEU A 81 -28.81 55.78 12.29
C LEU A 81 -28.21 56.30 13.60
N GLU A 82 -27.71 55.40 14.45
CA GLU A 82 -26.96 55.74 15.67
C GLU A 82 -25.74 56.62 15.32
N SER A 83 -25.04 56.32 14.21
CA SER A 83 -23.88 57.12 13.77
C SER A 83 -24.21 58.58 13.41
N SER A 84 -25.40 58.81 12.85
CA SER A 84 -25.85 60.13 12.36
C SER A 84 -26.36 61.06 13.48
N HIS A 85 -26.74 60.52 14.65
CA HIS A 85 -27.23 61.32 15.79
C HIS A 85 -26.10 61.87 16.69
N SER A 86 -24.84 61.55 16.39
CA SER A 86 -23.67 62.14 17.06
C SER A 86 -23.15 63.42 16.39
N GLY A 87 -23.82 63.87 15.32
CA GLY A 87 -23.56 65.15 14.67
C GLY A 87 -23.92 66.31 15.58
N LYS A 88 -22.91 66.88 16.23
CA LYS A 88 -22.90 68.32 16.54
C LYS A 88 -23.45 69.05 15.31
N TYR A 89 -24.52 69.79 15.49
CA TYR A 89 -24.87 70.89 14.60
C TYR A 89 -23.60 71.75 14.47
N ILE A 90 -22.94 71.69 13.32
CA ILE A 90 -22.10 72.79 12.88
C ILE A 90 -23.14 73.81 12.42
N ASP A 91 -23.45 74.71 13.34
CA ASP A 91 -24.18 75.94 13.08
C ASP A 91 -23.27 76.79 12.20
N ASP A 92 -23.63 76.92 10.92
CA ASP A 92 -23.04 77.87 10.00
C ASP A 92 -23.41 79.28 10.49
N SER A 93 -22.62 79.84 11.40
CA SER A 93 -22.69 81.24 11.78
C SER A 93 -21.34 81.89 11.56
N ASP A 94 -21.22 82.57 10.42
CA ASP A 94 -20.27 83.65 10.16
C ASP A 94 -20.32 84.64 11.33
N ASN A 95 -19.27 84.70 12.15
CA ASN A 95 -18.78 85.98 12.68
C ASN A 95 -17.37 85.91 13.29
N ASP A 96 -16.75 87.08 13.23
CA ASP A 96 -15.36 87.46 13.33
C ASP A 96 -14.68 87.37 14.73
N GLU A 97 -13.35 87.45 14.71
CA GLU A 97 -12.41 87.89 15.77
C GLU A 97 -12.14 87.01 17.02
N GLY A 98 -10.89 86.52 17.11
CA GLY A 98 -9.95 86.88 18.18
C GLY A 98 -10.15 86.46 19.66
N VAL A 99 -9.13 85.74 20.16
CA VAL A 99 -8.55 85.77 21.54
C VAL A 99 -8.96 84.67 22.55
N ALA A 100 -7.96 83.83 22.81
CA ALA A 100 -7.48 83.22 24.07
C ALA A 100 -8.44 82.76 25.20
N SER A 101 -8.31 81.45 25.47
CA SER A 101 -8.24 80.78 26.78
C SER A 101 -9.39 80.88 27.77
N SER A 102 -10.02 79.74 28.09
CA SER A 102 -10.23 79.33 29.49
C SER A 102 -10.71 77.88 29.65
N LYS A 103 -10.25 77.30 30.76
CA LYS A 103 -10.57 75.99 31.36
C LYS A 103 -12.08 75.76 31.49
N GLY A 104 -12.50 74.52 31.25
CA GLY A 104 -13.83 74.03 31.61
C GLY A 104 -13.93 72.51 31.50
N SER A 105 -13.48 71.82 32.54
CA SER A 105 -13.66 70.39 32.77
C SER A 105 -15.12 70.06 33.09
N ILE A 106 -15.76 69.20 32.29
CA ILE A 106 -16.83 68.31 32.76
C ILE A 106 -16.69 66.97 32.04
N ALA A 107 -16.01 66.05 32.72
CA ALA A 107 -16.13 64.62 32.45
C ALA A 107 -17.52 64.17 32.93
N SER A 108 -18.40 63.82 32.00
CA SER A 108 -19.62 63.06 32.31
C SER A 108 -19.40 61.59 31.93
N ASN A 109 -18.66 60.89 32.79
CA ASN A 109 -18.63 59.43 32.80
C ASN A 109 -19.91 58.93 33.48
N SER A 110 -20.94 58.70 32.67
CA SER A 110 -22.04 57.81 33.03
C SER A 110 -21.99 56.59 32.10
N PRO A 111 -21.85 55.35 32.61
CA PRO A 111 -21.79 54.16 31.79
C PRO A 111 -23.20 53.86 31.26
N ALA A 112 -23.49 54.34 30.06
CA ALA A 112 -24.66 53.90 29.31
C ALA A 112 -24.37 52.50 28.76
N GLU A 113 -24.73 51.47 29.52
CA GLU A 113 -24.87 50.09 29.03
C GLU A 113 -25.86 50.09 27.86
N GLY A 114 -25.35 50.19 26.63
CA GLY A 114 -26.16 50.27 25.41
C GLY A 114 -25.50 50.98 24.22
N ARG A 115 -24.40 51.73 24.41
CA ARG A 115 -23.71 52.46 23.33
C ARG A 115 -22.41 51.81 22.82
N GLU A 116 -22.26 50.49 22.97
CA GLU A 116 -21.02 49.78 22.63
C GLU A 116 -20.68 49.81 21.13
N PHE A 117 -21.66 50.09 20.26
CA PHE A 117 -21.52 50.03 18.81
C PHE A 117 -21.68 51.38 18.10
N ASP A 118 -21.83 52.46 18.86
CA ASP A 118 -22.18 53.78 18.37
C ASP A 118 -21.11 54.38 17.43
N GLY A 119 -21.54 54.80 16.24
CA GLY A 119 -20.68 55.44 15.22
C GLY A 119 -19.64 54.53 14.55
N THR A 120 -19.79 53.21 14.60
CA THR A 120 -18.78 52.27 14.08
C THR A 120 -19.03 51.87 12.61
N VAL A 121 -20.29 51.87 12.17
CA VAL A 121 -20.69 51.56 10.79
C VAL A 121 -21.13 52.84 10.09
N CYS A 122 -20.49 53.13 8.96
CA CYS A 122 -20.88 54.21 8.07
C CYS A 122 -21.68 53.66 6.89
N ILE A 123 -22.61 54.48 6.41
CA ILE A 123 -23.46 54.19 5.25
C ILE A 123 -23.15 55.16 4.12
N LYS A 124 -22.94 54.63 2.92
CA LYS A 124 -22.89 55.41 1.68
C LYS A 124 -24.09 55.03 0.83
N LEU A 125 -25.04 55.96 0.74
CA LEU A 125 -26.27 55.77 -0.03
C LEU A 125 -25.94 55.67 -1.52
N GLY A 126 -26.44 54.61 -2.17
CA GLY A 126 -26.37 54.45 -3.62
C GLY A 126 -27.62 55.01 -4.31
N ARG A 127 -27.67 54.94 -5.65
CA ARG A 127 -28.85 55.32 -6.45
C ARG A 127 -30.09 54.49 -6.12
N ASN A 128 -29.93 53.31 -5.53
CA ASN A 128 -30.98 52.42 -5.08
C ASN A 128 -30.57 51.68 -3.80
N VAL A 129 -31.54 51.06 -3.12
CA VAL A 129 -31.33 50.34 -1.84
C VAL A 129 -30.30 49.20 -1.99
N SER A 130 -30.21 48.57 -3.16
CA SER A 130 -29.22 47.54 -3.47
C SER A 130 -27.80 48.08 -3.65
N GLY A 131 -27.65 49.37 -3.94
CA GLY A 131 -26.37 50.06 -4.13
C GLY A 131 -25.85 50.73 -2.86
N THR A 132 -26.56 50.63 -1.74
CA THR A 132 -26.12 51.13 -0.45
C THR A 132 -24.94 50.30 0.07
N LEU A 133 -23.84 50.99 0.38
CA LEU A 133 -22.62 50.39 0.92
C LEU A 133 -22.51 50.66 2.41
N TYR A 134 -22.19 49.61 3.16
CA TYR A 134 -21.87 49.66 4.58
C TYR A 134 -20.38 49.40 4.76
N TYR A 135 -19.71 50.21 5.58
CA TYR A 135 -18.29 50.06 5.87
C TYR A 135 -17.98 50.48 7.31
N MET A 136 -16.87 49.99 7.86
CA MET A 136 -16.44 50.37 9.20
C MET A 136 -15.66 51.69 9.14
N LYS A 137 -15.94 52.62 10.04
CA LYS A 137 -15.17 53.86 10.18
C LYS A 137 -13.76 53.51 10.68
N GLN A 138 -12.75 53.83 9.88
CA GLN A 138 -11.35 53.46 10.16
C GLN A 138 -10.66 54.44 11.12
N ASP A 139 -11.27 55.59 11.37
CA ASP A 139 -10.73 56.67 12.21
C ASP A 139 -10.55 56.27 13.69
N LYS A 140 -11.21 55.17 14.12
CA LYS A 140 -11.04 54.60 15.47
C LYS A 140 -9.90 53.56 15.55
N LEU A 141 -9.17 53.30 14.46
CA LEU A 141 -7.98 52.46 14.47
C LEU A 141 -6.83 53.19 15.18
N GLU A 142 -5.85 52.43 15.70
CA GLU A 142 -4.65 52.99 16.33
C GLU A 142 -4.00 54.03 15.40
N ASN A 143 -3.59 55.17 15.98
CA ASN A 143 -3.13 56.39 15.29
C ASN A 143 -4.17 57.13 14.45
N GLY A 144 -5.46 57.07 14.79
CA GLY A 144 -6.48 57.95 14.21
C GLY A 144 -6.72 57.76 12.70
N GLY A 145 -6.36 56.59 12.17
CA GLY A 145 -6.45 56.30 10.73
C GLY A 145 -5.20 56.68 9.91
N ASP A 146 -4.20 57.35 10.49
CA ASP A 146 -2.91 57.65 9.82
C ASP A 146 -2.01 56.41 9.65
N GLY A 147 -2.50 55.26 10.15
CA GLY A 147 -1.86 53.96 10.02
C GLY A 147 -0.69 53.75 10.96
N LEU A 148 0.04 52.67 10.73
CA LEU A 148 1.20 52.32 11.56
C LEU A 148 2.33 53.37 11.40
N ARG A 149 2.99 53.71 12.52
CA ARG A 149 4.20 54.54 12.49
C ARG A 149 5.30 53.87 11.65
N PRO A 150 6.20 54.63 11.01
CA PRO A 150 7.27 54.09 10.17
C PRO A 150 8.09 52.96 10.83
N GLU A 151 8.42 53.08 12.11
CA GLU A 151 9.15 52.07 12.88
C GLU A 151 8.38 50.74 12.98
N HIS A 152 7.08 50.80 13.32
CA HIS A 152 6.23 49.62 13.36
C HIS A 152 6.02 49.00 11.99
N LYS A 153 5.94 49.81 10.93
CA LYS A 153 5.91 49.32 9.54
C LYS A 153 7.20 48.56 9.20
N SER A 154 8.35 49.12 9.54
CA SER A 154 9.65 48.48 9.29
C SER A 154 9.78 47.15 10.04
N ASN A 155 9.41 47.11 11.32
CA ASN A 155 9.41 45.88 12.11
C ASN A 155 8.45 44.83 11.54
N LEU A 156 7.22 45.22 11.18
CA LEU A 156 6.25 44.30 10.59
C LEU A 156 6.71 43.73 9.24
N VAL A 157 7.37 44.55 8.40
CA VAL A 157 7.98 44.08 7.16
C VAL A 157 9.11 43.10 7.44
N SER A 158 9.98 43.39 8.41
CA SER A 158 11.05 42.46 8.83
C SER A 158 10.49 41.13 9.31
N ASP A 159 9.48 41.15 10.17
CA ASP A 159 8.85 39.94 10.70
C ASP A 159 8.07 39.18 9.63
N SER A 160 7.43 39.87 8.68
CA SER A 160 6.80 39.25 7.51
C SER A 160 7.82 38.51 6.66
N HIS A 161 8.99 39.10 6.40
CA HIS A 161 10.05 38.43 5.65
C HIS A 161 10.64 37.24 6.41
N LYS A 162 10.81 37.32 7.74
CA LYS A 162 11.23 36.17 8.55
C LYS A 162 10.20 35.04 8.46
N ALA A 163 8.92 35.36 8.61
CA ALA A 163 7.83 34.39 8.53
C ALA A 163 7.73 33.74 7.13
N GLU A 164 7.92 34.52 6.06
CA GLU A 164 8.00 33.99 4.70
C GLU A 164 9.18 33.04 4.52
N HIS A 165 10.36 33.42 5.01
CA HIS A 165 11.54 32.56 4.93
C HIS A 165 11.37 31.26 5.73
N GLU A 166 10.78 31.32 6.93
CA GLU A 166 10.44 30.15 7.74
C GLU A 166 9.42 29.26 7.03
N LYS A 167 8.36 29.84 6.46
CA LYS A 167 7.37 29.12 5.65
C LYS A 167 8.01 28.41 4.47
N ASP A 168 8.93 29.06 3.76
CA ASP A 168 9.65 28.47 2.64
C ASP A 168 10.59 27.34 3.07
N SER A 169 11.26 27.52 4.22
CA SER A 169 12.10 26.49 4.84
C SER A 169 11.28 25.24 5.20
N LEU A 170 10.17 25.41 5.92
CA LEU A 170 9.27 24.32 6.30
C LEU A 170 8.64 23.67 5.07
N SER A 171 8.27 24.46 4.06
CA SER A 171 7.74 23.93 2.79
C SER A 171 8.76 23.06 2.06
N ARG A 172 10.04 23.44 2.08
CA ARG A 172 11.13 22.60 1.55
C ARG A 172 11.31 21.31 2.37
N GLN A 173 11.27 21.39 3.70
CA GLN A 173 11.33 20.20 4.57
C GLN A 173 10.18 19.23 4.31
N ILE A 174 8.95 19.73 4.21
CA ILE A 174 7.77 18.92 3.89
C ILE A 174 7.93 18.23 2.52
N LYS A 175 8.45 18.95 1.51
CA LYS A 175 8.74 18.34 0.20
C LYS A 175 9.79 17.23 0.32
N GLY A 176 10.87 17.45 1.08
CA GLY A 176 11.89 16.43 1.35
C GLY A 176 11.31 15.18 2.03
N MET A 177 10.56 15.38 3.12
CA MET A 177 9.90 14.28 3.83
C MET A 177 8.90 13.52 2.96
N LYS A 178 8.17 14.20 2.07
CA LYS A 178 7.24 13.55 1.13
C LYS A 178 7.97 12.68 0.09
N LEU A 179 9.13 13.13 -0.38
CA LEU A 179 9.96 12.34 -1.29
C LEU A 179 10.52 11.10 -0.58
N GLU A 180 11.02 11.27 0.65
CA GLU A 180 11.51 10.16 1.46
C GLU A 180 10.41 9.15 1.81
N ALA A 181 9.23 9.63 2.21
CA ALA A 181 8.08 8.77 2.45
C ALA A 181 7.70 7.98 1.20
N THR A 182 7.62 8.62 0.03
CA THR A 182 7.36 7.93 -1.24
C THR A 182 8.43 6.87 -1.54
N ARG A 183 9.72 7.18 -1.29
CA ARG A 183 10.81 6.20 -1.45
C ARG A 183 10.61 4.98 -0.54
N LEU A 184 10.34 5.20 0.74
CA LEU A 184 10.11 4.13 1.71
C LEU A 184 8.85 3.31 1.40
N PHE A 185 7.81 3.92 0.84
CA PHE A 185 6.61 3.20 0.39
C PHE A 185 6.83 2.34 -0.87
N LEU A 186 7.89 2.60 -1.64
CA LEU A 186 8.29 1.75 -2.76
C LEU A 186 9.15 0.56 -2.32
N GLU A 187 9.74 0.61 -1.13
CA GLU A 187 10.50 -0.51 -0.59
C GLU A 187 9.52 -1.62 -0.18
N PRO A 188 9.82 -2.89 -0.52
CA PRO A 188 8.97 -4.01 -0.13
C PRO A 188 8.88 -4.10 1.39
N THR A 189 7.70 -4.43 1.89
CA THR A 189 7.53 -4.60 3.33
C THR A 189 8.38 -5.77 3.81
N ASN A 190 8.84 -5.73 5.07
CA ASN A 190 9.61 -6.84 5.65
C ASN A 190 8.90 -8.19 5.48
N LYS A 191 7.56 -8.21 5.53
CA LYS A 191 6.75 -9.41 5.31
C LYS A 191 6.86 -9.93 3.87
N GLU A 192 6.75 -9.05 2.88
CA GLU A 192 6.92 -9.41 1.46
C GLU A 192 8.35 -9.89 1.17
N ALA A 193 9.35 -9.20 1.73
CA ALA A 193 10.75 -9.61 1.61
C ALA A 193 10.97 -11.01 2.20
N THR A 194 10.44 -11.30 3.39
CA THR A 194 10.54 -12.65 3.98
C THR A 194 9.82 -13.71 3.15
N SER A 195 8.64 -13.41 2.61
CA SER A 195 7.92 -14.33 1.73
C SER A 195 8.74 -14.65 0.49
N LYS A 196 9.34 -13.62 -0.13
CA LYS A 196 10.17 -13.79 -1.33
C LYS A 196 11.42 -14.62 -1.06
N VAL A 197 12.09 -14.41 0.08
CA VAL A 197 13.25 -15.24 0.47
C VAL A 197 12.85 -16.70 0.62
N VAL A 198 11.71 -16.99 1.26
CA VAL A 198 11.21 -18.38 1.39
C VAL A 198 10.89 -19.00 0.04
N ASP A 199 10.28 -18.24 -0.87
CA ASP A 199 9.98 -18.70 -2.22
C ASP A 199 11.26 -18.97 -3.03
N ASP A 200 12.25 -18.08 -2.94
CA ASP A 200 13.55 -18.22 -3.60
C ASP A 200 14.34 -19.41 -3.03
N GLU A 201 14.33 -19.61 -1.72
CA GLU A 201 14.93 -20.78 -1.04
C GLU A 201 14.30 -22.08 -1.54
N LYS A 202 12.96 -22.13 -1.64
CA LYS A 202 12.25 -23.29 -2.18
C LYS A 202 12.61 -23.55 -3.65
N GLN A 203 12.69 -22.50 -4.48
CA GLN A 203 13.13 -22.65 -5.87
C GLN A 203 14.55 -23.18 -5.97
N MET A 204 15.45 -22.72 -5.11
CA MET A 204 16.83 -23.21 -5.05
C MET A 204 16.87 -24.69 -4.63
N GLU A 205 16.06 -25.11 -3.67
CA GLU A 205 15.96 -26.52 -3.26
C GLU A 205 15.43 -27.41 -4.41
N ASP A 206 14.40 -26.96 -5.13
CA ASP A 206 13.83 -27.68 -6.27
C ASP A 206 14.84 -27.79 -7.43
N LEU A 207 15.59 -26.72 -7.71
CA LEU A 207 16.67 -26.76 -8.71
C LEU A 207 17.80 -27.70 -8.29
N GLN A 208 18.16 -27.72 -7.01
CA GLN A 208 19.17 -28.62 -6.49
C GLN A 208 18.74 -30.09 -6.66
N LYS A 209 17.48 -30.42 -6.34
CA LYS A 209 16.92 -31.77 -6.56
C LYS A 209 16.99 -32.19 -8.03
N LYS A 210 16.54 -31.32 -8.96
CA LYS A 210 16.61 -31.58 -10.41
C LYS A 210 18.05 -31.77 -10.89
N LEU A 211 18.98 -30.99 -10.35
CA LEU A 211 20.40 -31.09 -10.68
C LEU A 211 20.97 -32.44 -10.22
N ASP A 212 20.63 -32.90 -9.02
CA ASP A 212 21.08 -34.19 -8.52
C ASP A 212 20.46 -35.37 -9.29
N GLU A 213 19.18 -35.29 -9.66
CA GLU A 213 18.54 -36.24 -10.59
C GLU A 213 19.27 -36.29 -11.95
N SER A 214 19.60 -35.13 -12.52
CA SER A 214 20.31 -35.06 -13.80
C SER A 214 21.72 -35.68 -13.71
N ARG A 215 22.42 -35.50 -12.60
CA ARG A 215 23.75 -36.09 -12.36
C ARG A 215 23.69 -37.61 -12.34
N GLN A 216 22.63 -38.19 -11.76
CA GLN A 216 22.42 -39.64 -11.79
C GLN A 216 22.25 -40.17 -13.23
N LEU A 217 21.57 -39.40 -14.10
CA LEU A 217 21.42 -39.77 -15.51
C LEU A 217 22.75 -39.73 -16.29
N VAL A 218 23.65 -38.78 -16.00
CA VAL A 218 24.99 -38.73 -16.62
C VAL A 218 25.83 -39.94 -16.23
N VAL A 219 25.80 -40.34 -14.96
CA VAL A 219 26.45 -41.57 -14.50
C VAL A 219 25.87 -42.78 -15.25
N ASN A 220 24.56 -42.82 -15.44
CA ASN A 220 23.89 -43.86 -16.22
C ASN A 220 24.31 -43.87 -17.70
N GLU A 221 24.60 -42.72 -18.31
CA GLU A 221 25.02 -42.66 -19.71
C GLU A 221 26.38 -43.33 -19.94
N LYS A 222 27.34 -43.10 -19.05
CA LYS A 222 28.66 -43.76 -19.11
C LYS A 222 28.52 -45.28 -18.93
N VAL A 223 27.71 -45.72 -17.96
CA VAL A 223 27.41 -47.14 -17.74
C VAL A 223 26.72 -47.75 -18.96
N ARG A 224 25.77 -47.04 -19.57
CA ARG A 224 25.06 -47.46 -20.78
C ARG A 224 26.01 -47.60 -21.97
N LYS A 225 26.89 -46.63 -22.20
CA LYS A 225 27.93 -46.69 -23.26
C LYS A 225 28.86 -47.88 -23.06
N ASN A 226 29.33 -48.11 -21.83
CA ASN A 226 30.21 -49.24 -21.51
C ASN A 226 29.51 -50.59 -21.70
N THR A 227 28.26 -50.70 -21.26
CA THR A 227 27.44 -51.91 -21.44
C THR A 227 27.22 -52.19 -22.93
N ARG A 228 26.91 -51.16 -23.72
CA ARG A 228 26.77 -51.28 -25.18
C ARG A 228 28.06 -51.76 -25.85
N LYS A 229 29.23 -51.21 -25.49
CA LYS A 229 30.54 -51.66 -25.98
C LYS A 229 30.80 -53.12 -25.64
N ARG A 230 30.48 -53.56 -24.41
CA ARG A 230 30.64 -54.94 -23.97
C ARG A 230 29.74 -55.89 -24.76
N VAL A 231 28.47 -55.54 -24.94
CA VAL A 231 27.52 -56.33 -25.74
C VAL A 231 27.99 -56.43 -27.19
N GLN A 232 28.41 -55.32 -27.80
CA GLN A 232 28.93 -55.33 -29.17
C GLN A 232 30.17 -56.21 -29.28
N SER A 233 31.12 -56.09 -28.36
CA SER A 233 32.31 -56.92 -28.34
C SER A 233 31.96 -58.41 -28.22
N MET A 234 31.02 -58.79 -27.35
CA MET A 234 30.55 -60.18 -27.24
C MET A 234 29.88 -60.66 -28.53
N ALA A 235 29.07 -59.82 -29.16
CA ALA A 235 28.43 -60.14 -30.44
C ALA A 235 29.47 -60.34 -31.55
N ASP A 236 30.49 -59.49 -31.63
CA ASP A 236 31.56 -59.59 -32.62
C ASP A 236 32.36 -60.89 -32.44
N HIS A 237 32.70 -61.26 -31.20
CA HIS A 237 33.36 -62.53 -30.90
C HIS A 237 32.47 -63.73 -31.27
N TRP A 238 31.17 -63.66 -30.98
CA TRP A 238 30.22 -64.69 -31.37
C TRP A 238 30.14 -64.85 -32.89
N TRP A 239 30.01 -63.74 -33.64
CA TRP A 239 30.00 -63.76 -35.10
C TRP A 239 31.28 -64.35 -35.71
N LYS A 240 32.44 -63.98 -35.16
CA LYS A 240 33.74 -64.56 -35.57
C LYS A 240 33.80 -66.06 -35.31
N ARG A 241 33.46 -66.51 -34.11
CA ARG A 241 33.42 -67.95 -33.78
C ARG A 241 32.47 -68.71 -34.70
N ARG A 242 31.25 -68.19 -34.88
CA ARG A 242 30.26 -68.78 -35.80
C ARG A 242 30.81 -68.90 -37.21
N ARG A 243 31.45 -67.86 -37.74
CA ARG A 243 32.06 -67.89 -39.08
C ARG A 243 33.15 -68.95 -39.19
N LEU A 244 34.09 -68.98 -38.24
CA LEU A 244 35.17 -69.97 -38.23
C LEU A 244 34.63 -71.41 -38.14
N CYS A 245 33.61 -71.67 -37.31
CA CYS A 245 32.96 -72.98 -37.24
C CYS A 245 32.28 -73.35 -38.56
N MET A 246 31.58 -72.42 -39.20
CA MET A 246 30.95 -72.65 -40.50
C MET A 246 31.98 -72.94 -41.60
N ASP A 247 33.08 -72.20 -41.63
CA ASP A 247 34.16 -72.39 -42.61
C ASP A 247 34.85 -73.75 -42.39
N PHE A 248 35.09 -74.14 -41.14
CA PHE A 248 35.62 -75.47 -40.78
C PHE A 248 34.69 -76.62 -41.21
N LEU A 249 33.38 -76.52 -40.92
CA LEU A 249 32.43 -77.57 -41.28
C LEU A 249 32.34 -77.75 -42.81
N LYS A 250 32.36 -76.64 -43.57
CA LYS A 250 32.39 -76.69 -45.05
C LYS A 250 33.66 -77.37 -45.57
N MET A 251 34.81 -76.99 -45.02
CA MET A 251 36.09 -77.59 -45.40
C MET A 251 36.11 -79.11 -45.15
N ILE A 252 35.56 -79.57 -44.02
CA ILE A 252 35.44 -81.01 -43.75
C ILE A 252 34.46 -81.70 -44.69
N GLU A 253 33.30 -81.08 -44.98
CA GLU A 253 32.34 -81.63 -45.95
C GLU A 253 32.99 -81.81 -47.33
N GLU A 254 33.79 -80.84 -47.77
CA GLU A 254 34.58 -80.90 -49.00
C GLU A 254 35.67 -81.99 -48.95
N CYS A 255 36.45 -82.09 -47.86
CA CYS A 255 37.52 -83.09 -47.74
C CYS A 255 37.02 -84.54 -47.52
N THR A 256 35.76 -84.72 -47.13
CA THR A 256 35.17 -86.04 -46.85
C THR A 256 34.16 -86.48 -47.91
N ASP A 257 34.10 -85.79 -49.05
CA ASP A 257 33.15 -86.04 -50.14
C ASP A 257 31.70 -86.16 -49.64
N GLY A 258 31.33 -85.31 -48.66
CA GLY A 258 29.99 -85.28 -48.09
C GLY A 258 29.67 -86.36 -47.04
N ALA A 259 30.66 -87.15 -46.60
CA ALA A 259 30.46 -88.08 -45.48
C ALA A 259 30.07 -87.34 -44.20
N VAL A 260 30.64 -86.15 -43.96
CA VAL A 260 30.19 -85.19 -42.94
C VAL A 260 29.36 -84.10 -43.61
N ASN A 261 28.07 -84.02 -43.29
CA ASN A 261 27.17 -83.04 -43.90
C ASN A 261 26.95 -81.82 -42.98
N VAL A 262 27.21 -80.61 -43.48
CA VAL A 262 27.12 -79.36 -42.70
C VAL A 262 25.71 -79.14 -42.15
N LYS A 263 24.68 -79.38 -42.97
CA LYS A 263 23.28 -79.16 -42.58
C LYS A 263 22.86 -80.13 -41.47
N LYS A 264 23.32 -81.38 -41.53
CA LYS A 264 23.03 -82.37 -40.49
C LYS A 264 23.71 -82.01 -39.17
N CYS A 265 24.98 -81.58 -39.20
CA CYS A 265 25.71 -81.16 -38.00
C CYS A 265 25.06 -79.93 -37.33
N LEU A 266 24.66 -78.91 -38.10
CA LEU A 266 23.98 -77.73 -37.57
C LEU A 266 22.56 -77.99 -37.05
N ALA A 267 21.90 -79.04 -37.57
CA ALA A 267 20.59 -79.48 -37.09
C ALA A 267 20.69 -80.36 -35.82
N GLY A 268 21.90 -80.67 -35.34
CA GLY A 268 22.13 -81.56 -34.20
C GLY A 268 21.92 -83.04 -34.51
N SER A 269 21.79 -83.41 -35.79
CA SER A 269 21.59 -84.80 -36.25
C SER A 269 22.78 -85.30 -37.08
N GLY A 270 23.93 -84.64 -36.96
CA GLY A 270 25.12 -84.90 -37.75
C GLY A 270 26.13 -85.76 -37.00
N GLN A 271 27.21 -86.08 -37.71
CA GLN A 271 28.32 -86.89 -37.20
C GLN A 271 29.21 -86.13 -36.20
N ILE A 272 29.16 -84.79 -36.25
CA ILE A 272 29.78 -83.90 -35.29
C ILE A 272 28.66 -83.20 -34.53
N ASP A 273 28.64 -83.37 -33.22
CA ASP A 273 27.68 -82.68 -32.35
C ASP A 273 28.14 -81.24 -32.16
N VAL A 274 27.35 -80.30 -32.68
CA VAL A 274 27.60 -78.87 -32.56
C VAL A 274 26.41 -78.27 -31.82
N GLU A 275 26.54 -78.10 -30.51
CA GLU A 275 25.57 -77.36 -29.74
C GLU A 275 25.55 -75.91 -30.22
N SER A 276 24.49 -75.53 -30.94
CA SER A 276 24.30 -74.14 -31.34
C SER A 276 24.10 -73.29 -30.08
N ASP A 277 24.83 -72.17 -29.98
CA ASP A 277 24.62 -71.15 -28.94
C ASP A 277 23.13 -70.75 -28.84
N GLU A 278 22.34 -70.87 -29.93
CA GLU A 278 20.90 -70.63 -29.94
C GLU A 278 20.10 -71.68 -29.14
N ALA A 279 20.51 -72.95 -29.17
CA ALA A 279 19.92 -74.02 -28.37
C ALA A 279 20.23 -73.81 -26.88
N VAL A 280 21.48 -73.46 -26.55
CA VAL A 280 21.89 -73.11 -25.18
C VAL A 280 21.13 -71.89 -24.68
N ILE A 281 20.94 -70.85 -25.52
CA ILE A 281 20.15 -69.66 -25.18
C ILE A 281 18.67 -70.00 -24.99
N LYS A 282 18.08 -70.89 -25.80
CA LYS A 282 16.68 -71.34 -25.64
C LYS A 282 16.51 -72.08 -24.31
N VAL A 283 17.40 -73.03 -24.01
CA VAL A 283 17.41 -73.77 -22.73
C VAL A 283 17.61 -72.82 -21.55
N ALA A 284 18.53 -71.86 -21.65
CA ALA A 284 18.75 -70.86 -20.60
C ALA A 284 17.52 -69.95 -20.40
N LYS A 285 16.88 -69.50 -21.48
CA LYS A 285 15.63 -68.71 -21.42
C LYS A 285 14.50 -69.51 -20.80
N GLU A 286 14.38 -70.80 -21.13
CA GLU A 286 13.37 -71.71 -20.60
C GLU A 286 13.61 -71.98 -19.11
N CYS A 287 14.85 -72.23 -18.70
CA CYS A 287 15.26 -72.31 -17.29
C CYS A 287 14.96 -71.02 -16.51
N TYR A 288 15.18 -69.84 -17.10
CA TYR A 288 14.84 -68.56 -16.46
C TYR A 288 13.34 -68.34 -16.34
N LYS A 289 12.56 -68.67 -17.38
CA LYS A 289 11.08 -68.61 -17.32
C LYS A 289 10.52 -69.56 -16.26
N ASN A 290 11.08 -70.76 -16.16
CA ASN A 290 10.69 -71.77 -15.18
C ASN A 290 11.14 -71.41 -13.75
N ARG A 291 12.21 -70.62 -13.61
CA ARG A 291 12.59 -70.00 -12.33
C ARG A 291 11.71 -68.80 -11.93
N GLY A 292 11.13 -68.10 -12.89
CA GLY A 292 10.17 -67.01 -12.62
C GLY A 292 8.83 -67.52 -12.07
N SER A 293 8.44 -68.74 -12.41
CA SER A 293 7.23 -69.40 -11.89
C SER A 293 7.47 -70.25 -10.63
N GLN A 294 8.71 -70.68 -10.36
CA GLN A 294 9.10 -71.16 -9.03
C GLN A 294 9.51 -70.01 -8.13
N SER A 295 8.50 -69.36 -7.54
CA SER A 295 8.65 -68.61 -6.30
C SER A 295 9.50 -69.46 -5.34
N LEU A 296 10.69 -68.96 -5.00
CA LEU A 296 11.55 -69.49 -3.97
C LEU A 296 10.79 -69.45 -2.64
N ARG A 297 9.97 -70.48 -2.39
CA ARG A 297 9.62 -70.90 -1.03
C ARG A 297 10.94 -71.29 -0.36
N ARG A 298 11.55 -70.32 0.30
CA ARG A 298 12.69 -70.54 1.19
C ARG A 298 12.31 -71.63 2.19
N PRO A 299 13.16 -72.64 2.44
CA PRO A 299 12.93 -73.58 3.51
C PRO A 299 13.04 -72.86 4.85
N HIS A 300 12.03 -72.99 5.70
CA HIS A 300 12.07 -72.63 7.10
C HIS A 300 13.17 -73.43 7.79
N LYS A 301 14.35 -72.81 8.00
CA LYS A 301 15.41 -73.37 8.83
C LYS A 301 15.21 -72.83 10.25
N LYS A 302 14.74 -73.71 11.15
CA LYS A 302 14.66 -73.44 12.59
C LYS A 302 16.07 -73.21 13.16
N ASN A 303 16.20 -72.07 13.83
CA ASN A 303 17.12 -71.67 14.89
C ASN A 303 18.57 -72.20 14.91
N LYS A 304 19.52 -71.29 14.67
CA LYS A 304 20.70 -71.18 15.52
C LYS A 304 21.00 -69.69 15.74
N THR A 305 20.95 -69.30 17.00
CA THR A 305 21.19 -67.97 17.56
C THR A 305 22.50 -67.37 17.05
N PHE A 306 22.38 -66.26 16.34
CA PHE A 306 23.47 -65.31 16.13
C PHE A 306 22.87 -63.93 16.36
N ASN A 307 23.46 -63.17 17.28
CA ASN A 307 22.97 -61.92 17.86
C ASN A 307 22.42 -60.95 16.79
N GLY A 308 21.14 -61.09 16.52
CA GLY A 308 20.36 -60.22 15.66
C GLY A 308 19.94 -59.01 16.47
N VAL A 309 20.28 -57.85 15.94
CA VAL A 309 19.84 -56.53 16.39
C VAL A 309 18.32 -56.55 16.65
N ASP A 310 17.95 -56.00 17.80
CA ASP A 310 16.60 -55.86 18.32
C ASP A 310 15.67 -55.21 17.26
N PRO A 311 14.47 -55.76 16.98
CA PRO A 311 13.52 -55.18 16.02
C PRO A 311 12.99 -53.78 16.38
N SER A 312 13.42 -53.20 17.50
CA SER A 312 13.13 -51.82 17.89
C SER A 312 13.94 -50.77 17.13
N VAL A 313 15.05 -51.14 16.48
CA VAL A 313 15.92 -50.16 15.82
C VAL A 313 15.53 -50.00 14.35
N VAL A 314 14.84 -48.90 14.04
CA VAL A 314 14.36 -48.57 12.68
C VAL A 314 15.57 -48.47 11.74
N PHE A 315 15.68 -49.41 10.81
CA PHE A 315 16.68 -49.39 9.75
C PHE A 315 16.38 -48.24 8.79
N ILE A 316 17.27 -47.26 8.72
CA ILE A 316 17.11 -46.08 7.85
C ILE A 316 17.75 -46.32 6.47
N GLY A 317 18.90 -47.00 6.41
CA GLY A 317 19.55 -47.27 5.13
C GLY A 317 20.97 -47.84 5.20
N MET A 318 21.69 -47.77 4.09
CA MET A 318 23.08 -48.21 3.96
C MET A 318 23.99 -47.05 3.57
N GLN A 319 25.12 -46.88 4.26
CA GLN A 319 26.13 -45.86 3.98
C GLN A 319 27.46 -46.53 3.62
N MET A 320 28.16 -45.98 2.64
CA MET A 320 29.53 -46.39 2.33
C MET A 320 30.51 -45.59 3.17
N ASN A 321 31.42 -46.27 3.86
CA ASN A 321 32.52 -45.60 4.56
C ASN A 321 33.61 -45.12 3.59
N ALA A 322 34.53 -44.29 4.07
CA ALA A 322 35.63 -43.72 3.26
C ALA A 322 36.57 -44.78 2.64
N LYS A 323 36.49 -46.05 3.08
CA LYS A 323 37.25 -47.18 2.53
C LYS A 323 36.45 -48.00 1.50
N GLY A 324 35.23 -47.59 1.17
CA GLY A 324 34.37 -48.20 0.15
C GLY A 324 33.56 -49.42 0.62
N TYR A 325 33.54 -49.72 1.91
CA TYR A 325 32.71 -50.81 2.45
C TYR A 325 31.33 -50.28 2.82
N MET A 326 30.29 -51.08 2.53
CA MET A 326 28.93 -50.74 2.92
C MET A 326 28.65 -51.17 4.37
N SER A 327 28.24 -50.21 5.20
CA SER A 327 27.71 -50.45 6.55
C SER A 327 26.23 -50.08 6.62
N ARG A 328 25.46 -50.83 7.40
CA ARG A 328 24.05 -50.48 7.70
C ARG A 328 24.05 -49.32 8.70
N VAL A 329 23.21 -48.32 8.44
CA VAL A 329 23.00 -47.17 9.33
C VAL A 329 21.63 -47.34 9.96
N HIS A 330 21.64 -47.28 11.29
CA HIS A 330 20.46 -47.37 12.13
C HIS A 330 20.12 -45.97 12.64
N ALA A 331 18.85 -45.71 12.95
CA ALA A 331 18.48 -44.51 13.70
C ALA A 331 19.09 -44.65 15.10
N ASP A 332 20.10 -43.85 15.44
CA ASP A 332 20.46 -43.66 16.84
C ASP A 332 19.30 -42.88 17.49
N GLU A 333 18.86 -43.28 18.69
CA GLU A 333 17.97 -42.46 19.52
C GLU A 333 18.60 -41.11 19.84
#